data_AF-A0A6L8DWT8-F1
#
_entry.id   AF-A0A6L8DWT8-F1
#
_cell.length_a   1.000
_cell.length_b   1.000
_cell.length_c   1.000
_cell.angle_alpha   90.00
_cell.angle_beta   90.00
_cell.angle_gamma   90.00
#
_symmetry.space_group_name_H-M   'P 1'
#
loop_
_entity.id
_entity.type
_entity.pdbx_description
1 polymer ?
#
loop_
_entity_poly.entity_id
_entity_poly.type
_entity_poly.pdbx_seq_one_letter_code
_entity_poly.pdbx_strand_id
1 'polypeptide(L)'
;MANKQTLAVRGYRDRLKRGGWVRCEVKVRRDDVELIRTVATALRDPDRHAATRTLLRDRLGACRPRGFKELLASCPVDLDIDRSRDLGRDIEI
;
A
#
# COMPACT_ATOMS: atom_id res chain seq x y z
N MET A 1 -30.24 -23.68 -17.35
CA MET A 1 -30.88 -22.50 -16.72
C MET A 1 -30.04 -22.09 -15.50
N ALA A 2 -29.67 -20.82 -15.37
CA ALA A 2 -28.86 -20.38 -14.23
C ALA A 2 -29.67 -20.46 -12.92
N ASN A 3 -29.11 -21.11 -11.89
CA ASN A 3 -29.73 -21.24 -10.58
C ASN A 3 -30.03 -19.84 -10.00
N LYS A 4 -31.25 -19.64 -9.46
CA LYS A 4 -31.71 -18.36 -8.87
C LYS A 4 -30.73 -17.82 -7.82
N GLN A 5 -30.07 -18.72 -7.08
CA GLN A 5 -29.04 -18.36 -6.09
C GLN A 5 -27.81 -17.73 -6.73
N THR A 6 -27.35 -18.25 -7.88
CA THR A 6 -26.21 -17.72 -8.62
C THR A 6 -26.49 -16.34 -9.17
N LEU A 7 -27.71 -16.10 -9.67
CA LEU A 7 -28.16 -14.81 -10.17
C LEU A 7 -28.24 -13.76 -9.06
N ALA A 8 -28.77 -14.12 -7.89
CA ALA A 8 -28.83 -13.24 -6.73
C ALA A 8 -27.43 -12.82 -6.24
N VAL A 9 -26.50 -13.77 -6.16
CA VAL A 9 -25.10 -13.51 -5.79
C VAL A 9 -24.40 -12.61 -6.82
N ARG A 10 -24.65 -12.83 -8.12
CA ARG A 10 -24.10 -11.98 -9.19
C ARG A 10 -24.61 -10.53 -9.07
N GLY A 11 -25.93 -10.34 -8.92
CA GLY A 11 -26.51 -9.01 -8.75
C GLY A 11 -26.06 -8.29 -7.48
N TYR A 12 -25.81 -9.02 -6.39
CA TYR A 12 -25.16 -8.46 -5.20
C TYR A 12 -23.72 -7.98 -5.48
N ARG A 13 -22.92 -8.81 -6.16
CA ARG A 13 -21.53 -8.45 -6.52
C ARG A 13 -21.46 -7.25 -7.47
N ASP A 14 -22.36 -7.16 -8.43
CA ASP A 14 -22.39 -6.04 -9.37
C ASP A 14 -22.75 -4.73 -8.65
N ARG A 15 -23.64 -4.77 -7.65
CA ARG A 15 -23.92 -3.61 -6.78
C ARG A 15 -22.69 -3.18 -5.98
N LEU A 16 -21.96 -4.13 -5.41
CA LEU A 16 -20.71 -3.84 -4.68
C LEU A 16 -19.66 -3.19 -5.60
N LYS A 17 -19.48 -3.72 -6.82
CA LYS A 17 -18.54 -3.15 -7.80
C LYS A 17 -18.91 -1.73 -8.20
N ARG A 18 -20.19 -1.45 -8.45
CA ARG A 18 -20.66 -0.08 -8.73
C ARG A 18 -20.42 0.88 -7.58
N GLY A 19 -20.43 0.38 -6.34
CA GLY A 19 -20.05 1.15 -5.15
C GLY A 19 -18.54 1.26 -4.91
N GLY A 20 -17.68 0.83 -5.85
CA GLY A 20 -16.22 0.89 -5.72
C GLY A 20 -15.61 -0.18 -4.80
N TRP A 21 -16.40 -1.17 -4.36
CA TRP A 21 -15.92 -2.22 -3.47
C TRP A 21 -15.24 -3.35 -4.25
N VAL A 22 -14.07 -3.76 -3.77
CA VAL A 22 -13.28 -4.87 -4.32
C VAL A 22 -13.25 -6.02 -3.32
N ARG A 23 -13.30 -7.26 -3.83
CA ARG A 23 -13.13 -8.45 -2.99
C ARG A 23 -11.64 -8.75 -2.81
N CYS A 24 -11.22 -8.88 -1.56
CA CYS A 24 -9.90 -9.37 -1.20
C CYS A 24 -10.04 -10.78 -0.62
N GLU A 25 -9.23 -11.72 -1.11
CA GLU A 25 -9.09 -13.04 -0.51
C GLU A 25 -7.87 -13.06 0.40
N VAL A 26 -8.05 -13.49 1.64
CA VAL A 26 -7.02 -13.45 2.68
C VAL A 26 -6.89 -14.82 3.34
N LYS A 27 -5.65 -15.22 3.60
CA LYS A 27 -5.32 -16.39 4.41
C LYS A 27 -4.73 -15.88 5.72
N VAL A 28 -5.38 -16.23 6.82
CA VAL A 28 -4.96 -15.82 8.17
C VAL A 28 -5.09 -16.99 9.13
N ARG A 29 -4.45 -16.88 10.30
CA ARG A 29 -4.67 -17.86 11.37
C ARG A 29 -6.11 -17.74 11.88
N ARG A 30 -6.62 -18.82 12.44
CA ARG A 30 -8.01 -18.88 12.94
C ARG A 30 -8.31 -17.77 13.94
N ASP A 31 -7.34 -17.45 14.79
CA ASP A 31 -7.48 -16.47 15.87
C ASP A 31 -7.59 -15.03 15.33
N ASP A 32 -7.04 -14.78 14.13
CA ASP A 32 -7.02 -13.45 13.51
C ASP A 32 -8.28 -13.16 12.67
N VAL A 33 -9.17 -14.13 12.48
CA VAL A 33 -10.33 -13.99 11.58
C VAL A 33 -11.24 -12.83 12.00
N GLU A 34 -11.53 -12.71 13.29
CA GLU A 34 -12.39 -11.63 13.81
C GLU A 34 -11.69 -10.27 13.76
N LEU A 35 -10.37 -10.24 13.93
CA LEU A 35 -9.59 -9.02 13.78
C LEU A 35 -9.68 -8.49 12.34
N ILE A 36 -9.47 -9.36 11.35
CA ILE A 36 -9.55 -8.97 9.94
C ILE A 36 -10.96 -8.52 9.55
N ARG A 37 -12.00 -9.21 10.05
CA ARG A 37 -13.40 -8.78 9.85
C ARG A 37 -13.63 -7.38 10.41
N THR A 38 -13.15 -7.12 11.62
CA THR A 38 -13.26 -5.81 12.27
C THR A 38 -12.57 -4.72 11.47
N VAL A 39 -11.35 -4.99 11.00
CA VAL A 39 -10.60 -4.06 10.14
C VAL A 39 -11.35 -3.78 8.84
N ALA A 40 -11.86 -4.83 8.17
CA ALA A 40 -12.63 -4.68 6.94
C ALA A 40 -13.90 -3.85 7.17
N THR A 41 -14.62 -4.06 8.27
CA THR A 41 -15.81 -3.27 8.63
C THR A 41 -15.45 -1.82 8.91
N ALA A 42 -14.38 -1.55 9.68
CA ALA A 42 -13.92 -0.20 9.98
C ALA A 42 -13.46 0.58 8.73
N LEU A 43 -12.93 -0.11 7.71
CA LEU A 43 -12.62 0.49 6.41
C LEU A 43 -13.87 0.76 5.54
N ARG A 44 -15.02 0.15 5.84
CA ARG A 44 -16.28 0.42 5.14
C ARG A 44 -17.09 1.55 5.79
N ASP A 45 -16.84 1.82 7.07
CA ASP A 45 -17.51 2.84 7.86
C ASP A 45 -16.94 4.23 7.55
N PRO A 46 -17.74 5.18 7.01
CA PRO A 46 -17.27 6.52 6.65
C PRO A 46 -16.61 7.27 7.82
N ASP A 47 -17.12 7.10 9.04
CA ASP A 47 -16.64 7.86 10.21
C ASP A 47 -15.29 7.33 10.70
N ARG A 48 -15.07 6.03 10.53
CA ARG A 48 -13.86 5.32 11.00
C ARG A 48 -12.84 5.06 9.90
N HIS A 49 -13.22 5.20 8.63
CA HIS A 49 -12.38 4.83 7.49
C HIS A 49 -11.07 5.60 7.45
N ALA A 50 -11.10 6.94 7.61
CA ALA A 50 -9.90 7.77 7.53
C ALA A 50 -8.89 7.42 8.62
N ALA A 51 -9.34 7.34 9.87
CA ALA A 51 -8.49 6.99 11.00
C ALA A 51 -7.91 5.57 10.88
N THR A 52 -8.75 4.59 10.50
CA THR A 52 -8.33 3.20 10.31
C THR A 52 -7.30 3.09 9.19
N ARG A 53 -7.51 3.78 8.07
CA ARG A 53 -6.58 3.78 6.93
C ARG A 53 -5.22 4.38 7.28
N THR A 54 -5.19 5.47 8.04
CA THR A 54 -3.94 6.08 8.52
C THR A 54 -3.19 5.10 9.44
N LEU A 55 -3.86 4.54 10.44
CA LEU A 55 -3.24 3.58 11.36
C LEU A 55 -2.63 2.38 10.64
N LEU A 56 -3.36 1.78 9.69
CA LEU A 56 -2.85 0.65 8.91
C LEU A 56 -1.64 1.04 8.06
N ARG A 57 -1.62 2.24 7.48
CA ARG A 57 -0.47 2.73 6.71
C ARG A 57 0.74 2.97 7.60
N ASP A 58 0.56 3.55 8.77
CA ASP A 58 1.66 3.87 9.67
C ASP A 58 2.29 2.61 10.26
N ARG A 59 1.48 1.58 10.55
CA ARG A 59 1.94 0.35 11.21
C ARG A 59 2.30 -0.77 10.27
N LEU A 60 1.59 -0.90 9.14
CA LEU A 60 1.71 -2.02 8.20
C LEU A 60 2.10 -1.59 6.80
N GLY A 61 1.99 -0.30 6.47
CA GLY A 61 2.48 0.22 5.22
C GLY A 61 3.99 0.03 5.20
N ALA A 62 4.47 -0.86 4.33
CA ALA A 62 5.85 -0.79 3.87
C ALA A 62 6.13 0.68 3.55
N CYS A 63 7.19 1.23 4.16
CA CYS A 63 7.68 2.57 3.92
C CYS A 63 7.36 2.93 2.47
N ARG A 64 6.53 3.97 2.27
CA ARG A 64 6.32 4.59 0.95
C ARG A 64 7.68 4.53 0.25
N PRO A 65 7.79 4.08 -1.02
CA PRO A 65 9.07 4.15 -1.70
C PRO A 65 9.55 5.58 -1.51
N ARG A 66 10.56 5.74 -0.64
CA ARG A 66 11.05 7.05 -0.25
C ARG A 66 11.37 7.69 -1.59
N GLY A 67 10.76 8.82 -1.90
CA GLY A 67 11.06 9.48 -3.16
C GLY A 67 12.58 9.60 -3.27
N PHE A 68 13.17 9.61 -4.47
CA PHE A 68 14.64 9.63 -4.60
C PHE A 68 15.29 10.70 -3.70
N LYS A 69 14.64 11.85 -3.53
CA LYS A 69 15.01 12.90 -2.57
C LYS A 69 14.97 12.48 -1.09
N GLU A 70 13.94 11.75 -0.66
CA GLU A 70 13.84 11.20 0.71
C GLU A 70 14.84 10.07 0.96
N LEU A 71 15.19 9.28 -0.06
CA LEU A 71 16.27 8.30 0.02
C LEU A 71 17.62 9.00 0.23
N LEU A 72 17.92 10.00 -0.59
CA LEU A 72 19.15 10.82 -0.46
C LEU A 72 19.24 11.50 0.91
N ALA A 73 18.14 12.07 1.39
CA ALA A 73 18.09 12.71 2.72
C ALA A 73 18.24 11.71 3.88
N SER A 74 17.91 10.43 3.66
CA SER A 74 18.07 9.37 4.65
C SER A 74 19.40 8.63 4.57
N CYS A 75 20.21 8.93 3.56
CA CYS A 75 21.56 8.39 3.46
C CYS A 75 22.40 9.02 4.61
N PRO A 76 23.16 8.22 5.39
CA PRO A 76 24.12 8.77 6.33
C PRO A 76 25.27 9.41 5.54
N VAL A 77 25.18 10.71 5.30
CA VAL A 77 26.15 11.44 4.47
C VAL A 77 27.29 11.93 5.35
N ASP A 78 28.35 11.13 5.46
CA ASP A 78 29.71 11.63 5.68
C ASP A 78 30.46 11.43 4.35
N LEU A 79 30.10 12.25 3.36
CA LEU A 79 30.74 12.24 2.04
C LEU A 79 31.83 13.29 2.05
N ASP A 80 33.04 12.89 1.69
CA ASP A 80 34.14 13.80 1.45
C ASP A 80 33.88 14.61 0.16
N ILE A 81 33.31 15.81 0.34
CA ILE A 81 32.98 16.74 -0.74
C ILE A 81 34.24 17.47 -1.25
N ASP A 82 35.34 17.42 -0.50
CA ASP A 82 36.58 18.14 -0.79
C ASP A 82 37.50 17.39 -1.76
N ARG A 83 36.94 16.41 -2.49
CA ARG A 83 37.69 15.63 -3.49
C ARG A 83 38.47 16.57 -4.42
N SER A 84 39.78 16.33 -4.48
CA SER A 84 40.71 17.06 -5.33
C SER A 84 40.21 17.14 -6.76
N ARG A 85 40.29 18.34 -7.34
CA ARG A 85 39.83 18.62 -8.71
C ARG A 85 40.58 17.73 -9.70
N ASP A 86 39.85 16.84 -10.38
CA ASP A 86 40.39 16.03 -11.48
C ASP A 86 40.65 16.96 -12.67
N LEU A 87 41.91 17.06 -13.09
CA LEU A 87 42.34 17.94 -14.19
C LEU A 87 42.17 17.26 -15.56
N GLY A 88 41.62 16.05 -15.59
CA GLY A 88 41.48 15.25 -16.80
C GLY A 88 42.75 14.48 -17.12
N ARG A 89 42.65 13.61 -18.13
CA ARG A 89 43.78 12.85 -18.66
C ARG A 89 44.10 13.39 -20.05
N ASP A 90 45.37 13.32 -20.42
CA ASP A 90 45.80 13.70 -21.75
C ASP A 90 45.06 12.87 -22.80
N ILE A 91 44.41 13.56 -23.75
CA ILE A 91 43.74 12.94 -24.89
C ILE A 91 44.74 13.02 -26.05
N GLU A 92 45.29 11.88 -26.46
CA GLU A 92 46.01 11.78 -27.73
C GLU A 92 44.99 11.83 -28.87
N ILE A 93 45.13 12.82 -29.77
CA ILE A 93 44.33 12.99 -31.00
C ILE A 93 45.12 12.42 -32.17
#